data_AF-A0A8K0WRI0-F1
#
_entry.id   AF-A0A8K0WRI0-F1
#
_cell.length_a   1.000
_cell.length_b   1.000
_cell.length_c   1.000
_cell.angle_alpha   90.00
_cell.angle_beta   90.00
_cell.angle_gamma   90.00
#
_symmetry.space_group_name_H-M   'P 1'
#
loop_
_entity.id
_entity.type
_entity.pdbx_description
1 polymer ?
#
loop_
_entity_poly.entity_id
_entity_poly.type
_entity_poly.pdbx_seq_one_letter_code
_entity_poly.pdbx_strand_id
1 'polypeptide(L)' 'LPTTFTCLFCNHEKSVNVKLDKKAGVGELDCSLCGQKFQCAINYLSAAVDVYGEWVDA' A
#
# COMPACT_ATOMS: atom_id res chain seq x y z
N LEU A 1 13.91 -1.65 1.04
CA LEU A 1 12.81 -0.88 1.67
C LEU A 1 11.80 -1.87 2.25
N PRO A 2 11.09 -1.53 3.34
CA PRO A 2 10.01 -2.36 3.86
C PRO A 2 8.90 -2.51 2.81
N THR A 3 8.36 -3.71 2.70
CA THR A 3 7.24 -4.06 1.80
C THR A 3 5.97 -4.44 2.56
N THR A 4 6.04 -4.49 3.89
CA THR A 4 4.94 -4.82 4.79
C THR A 4 4.77 -3.72 5.83
N PHE A 5 3.52 -3.31 6.05
CA PHE A 5 3.16 -2.19 6.91
C PHE A 5 2.06 -2.60 7.90
N THR A 6 1.83 -1.74 8.89
CA THR A 6 0.72 -1.89 9.85
C THR A 6 -0.57 -1.41 9.21
N CYS A 7 -1.68 -2.09 9.45
CA CYS A 7 -2.98 -1.62 8.95
C CYS A 7 -3.49 -0.44 9.79
N LEU A 8 -3.93 0.64 9.14
CA LEU A 8 -4.50 1.82 9.80
C LEU A 8 -5.89 1.56 10.44
N PHE A 9 -6.57 0.48 10.03
CA PHE A 9 -7.93 0.18 10.47
C PHE A 9 -7.98 -0.89 11.55
N CYS A 10 -7.30 -2.03 11.33
CA CYS A 10 -7.30 -3.14 12.28
C CYS A 10 -6.04 -3.21 13.16
N ASN A 11 -5.11 -2.25 13.01
CA ASN A 11 -3.91 -2.09 13.83
C ASN A 11 -2.93 -3.27 13.90
N HIS A 12 -3.14 -4.32 13.10
CA HIS A 12 -2.24 -5.46 13.03
C HIS A 12 -1.00 -5.12 12.24
N GLU A 13 0.16 -5.39 12.84
CA GLU A 13 1.47 -5.20 12.23
C GLU A 13 1.70 -6.19 11.08
N LYS A 14 2.48 -5.77 10.08
CA LYS A 14 2.88 -6.60 8.92
C LYS A 14 1.71 -7.27 8.19
N SER A 15 0.53 -6.66 8.24
CA SER A 15 -0.71 -7.19 7.66
C SER A 15 -1.05 -6.55 6.32
N VAL A 16 -0.37 -5.45 5.96
CA VAL A 16 -0.58 -4.74 4.69
C VAL A 16 0.45 -5.17 3.67
N ASN A 17 -0.03 -5.63 2.52
CA ASN A 17 0.75 -5.96 1.34
C ASN A 17 0.58 -4.84 0.31
N VAL A 18 1.66 -4.51 -0.40
CA VAL A 18 1.66 -3.47 -1.44
C VAL A 18 2.15 -4.06 -2.75
N LYS A 19 1.42 -3.79 -3.83
CA LYS A 19 1.73 -4.19 -5.20
C LYS A 19 1.90 -2.95 -6.07
N LEU A 20 2.99 -2.91 -6.82
CA LEU A 20 3.29 -1.80 -7.73
C LEU A 20 3.22 -2.29 -9.18
N ASP A 21 2.18 -1.89 -9.90
CA ASP A 21 2.12 -2.07 -11.35
C ASP A 21 2.67 -0.83 -12.05
N LYS A 22 3.99 -0.81 -12.23
CA LYS A 22 4.70 0.31 -12.87
C LYS A 22 4.34 0.48 -14.35
N LYS A 23 3.81 -0.56 -15.01
CA LYS A 23 3.38 -0.46 -16.41
C LYS A 23 2.03 0.23 -16.51
N ALA A 24 1.12 -0.10 -15.60
CA ALA A 24 -0.19 0.55 -15.49
C ALA A 24 -0.13 1.93 -14.79
N GLY A 25 0.95 2.22 -14.06
CA GLY A 25 1.05 3.42 -13.24
C GLY A 25 0.15 3.34 -12.00
N VAL A 26 -0.08 2.14 -11.48
CA VAL A 26 -1.02 1.88 -10.37
C VAL A 26 -0.32 1.21 -9.19
N GLY A 27 -0.46 1.78 -8.00
CA GLY A 27 -0.09 1.17 -6.73
C GLY A 27 -1.34 0.70 -6.01
N GLU A 28 -1.34 -0.54 -5.53
CA GLU A 28 -2.43 -1.13 -4.75
C GLU A 28 -1.88 -1.61 -3.41
N LEU A 29 -2.67 -1.45 -2.35
CA LEU A 29 -2.43 -2.11 -1.08
C LEU A 29 -3.68 -2.85 -0.59
N ASP A 30 -3.44 -3.94 0.14
CA ASP A 30 -4.48 -4.72 0.78
C ASP A 30 -4.05 -5.18 2.19
N CYS A 31 -4.99 -5.21 3.13
CA CYS A 31 -4.78 -5.80 4.45
C CYS A 31 -5.27 -7.26 4.46
N SER A 32 -4.37 -8.19 4.70
CA SER A 32 -4.65 -9.63 4.77
C SER A 32 -5.58 -10.05 5.92
N LEU A 33 -5.82 -9.18 6.90
CA LEU A 33 -6.64 -9.50 8.08
C LEU A 33 -8.04 -8.88 8.04
N CYS A 34 -8.16 -7.58 7.81
CA CYS A 34 -9.47 -6.91 7.76
C CYS A 34 -10.00 -6.71 6.33
N GLY A 35 -9.21 -7.03 5.30
CA GLY A 35 -9.62 -6.91 3.91
C GLY A 35 -9.73 -5.48 3.37
N GLN A 36 -9.22 -4.48 4.10
CA GLN A 36 -9.12 -3.11 3.60
C GLN A 36 -8.24 -3.07 2.35
N LYS A 37 -8.63 -2.22 1.40
CA LYS A 37 -7.95 -2.05 0.11
C LYS A 37 -7.87 -0.58 -0.23
N PHE A 38 -6.78 -0.20 -0.87
CA PHE A 38 -6.58 1.15 -1.39
C PHE A 38 -5.75 1.10 -2.66
N GLN A 39 -5.99 2.06 -3.55
CA GLN A 39 -5.29 2.18 -4.82
C GLN A 39 -4.98 3.65 -5.12
N CYS A 40 -3.77 3.93 -5.58
CA CYS A 40 -3.36 5.26 -6.00
C CYS A 40 -2.51 5.20 -7.29
N ALA A 41 -2.29 6.38 -7.89
CA ALA A 41 -1.39 6.50 -9.04
C ALA A 41 0.07 6.45 -8.57
N ILE A 42 0.93 5.79 -9.35
CA ILE A 42 2.37 5.72 -9.09
C ILE A 42 3.16 6.07 -10.35
N ASN A 43 4.45 6.35 -10.16
CA ASN A 43 5.41 6.54 -11.24
C ASN A 43 6.57 5.53 -11.13
N TYR A 44 7.55 5.64 -12.02
CA TYR A 44 8.67 4.69 -12.07
C TYR A 44 9.59 4.74 -10.83
N LEU A 45 9.66 5.90 -10.16
CA LEU A 45 10.45 6.12 -8.95
C LEU A 45 9.70 5.72 -7.68
N SER A 46 8.37 5.55 -7.74
CA SER A 46 7.56 5.13 -6.59
C SER A 46 7.97 3.77 -6.05
N ALA A 47 7.85 3.63 -4.74
CA ALA A 47 8.07 2.46 -3.92
C ALA A 47 6.84 2.17 -3.05
N ALA A 48 6.86 1.03 -2.34
CA ALA A 48 5.74 0.58 -1.54
C ALA A 48 5.37 1.56 -0.41
N VAL A 49 6.37 2.26 0.13
CA VAL A 49 6.17 3.27 1.17
C VAL A 49 5.38 4.49 0.65
N ASP A 50 5.55 4.85 -0.62
CA ASP A 50 4.80 5.97 -1.21
C ASP A 50 3.30 5.65 -1.30
N VAL A 51 2.95 4.42 -1.71
CA VAL A 51 1.55 3.96 -1.76
C VAL A 51 0.94 3.89 -0.36
N TYR A 52 1.71 3.45 0.63
CA TYR A 52 1.27 3.45 2.02
C TYR A 52 1.10 4.88 2.56
N GLY A 53 1.98 5.82 2.19
CA GLY A 53 1.88 7.23 2.54
C GLY A 53 0.60 7.86 1.98
N GLU A 54 0.33 7.68 0.68
CA GLU A 54 -0.90 8.16 0.05
C GLU A 54 -2.17 7.62 0.73
N TRP A 55 -2.14 6.39 1.27
CA TRP A 55 -3.26 5.84 2.02
C TRP A 55 -3.43 6.45 3.41
N VAL A 56 -2.35 6.91 4.03
CA VAL A 56 -2.40 7.64 5.32
C VAL A 56 -2.98 9.04 5.11
N ASP A 57 -2.70 9.67 3.97
CA ASP A 57 -3.15 11.02 3.64
C ASP A 57 -4.58 11.10 3.04
N ALA A 58 -5.15 9.96 2.60
CA ALA A 58 -6.48 9.85 1.99
C ALA A 58 -7.63 9.83 3.02
#